data_AF-A0AAE4P3Q9-F1
#
_entry.id   AF-A0AAE4P3Q9-F1
#
_cell.length_a   1.000
_cell.length_b   1.000
_cell.length_c   1.000
_cell.angle_alpha   90.00
_cell.angle_beta   90.00
_cell.angle_gamma   90.00
#
_symmetry.space_group_name_H-M   'P 1'
#
loop_
_entity.id
_entity.type
_entity.pdbx_description
1 polymer ?
#
loop_
_entity_poly.entity_id
_entity_poly.type
_entity_poly.pdbx_seq_one_letter_code
_entity_poly.pdbx_strand_id
1 'polypeptide(L)'
;MKNTKLFSVLALLLLAIFSVSCSSDNNDREPDLTPSQTLSFTAWETTGAKNASGQNVALTDASVSGFVGYSYFNANGTFKIYSLADALRSKGDWNISADGKTRTIIAKNDAGEVLFTRVVDILVLTRSEFTYRIYPNASDKSVYYDIIHTPTTHKEPGK
;
A
#
# COMPACT_ATOMS: atom_id res chain seq x y z
N MET A 1 21.62 44.61 80.34
CA MET A 1 20.47 44.00 81.06
C MET A 1 19.70 43.12 80.08
N LYS A 2 19.33 41.92 80.54
CA LYS A 2 18.52 40.91 79.86
C LYS A 2 17.20 41.50 79.32
N ASN A 3 16.65 40.92 78.25
CA ASN A 3 15.33 40.23 78.23
C ASN A 3 14.86 40.03 76.77
N THR A 4 14.96 38.84 76.17
CA THR A 4 14.06 37.65 76.21
C THR A 4 12.64 37.83 75.62
N LYS A 5 12.31 36.88 74.71
CA LYS A 5 11.02 36.26 74.34
C LYS A 5 10.26 36.88 73.15
N LEU A 6 9.99 36.17 72.04
CA LEU A 6 9.24 34.91 71.74
C LEU A 6 7.78 35.21 71.32
N PHE A 7 7.27 34.41 70.36
CA PHE A 7 5.88 34.27 69.86
C PHE A 7 5.46 35.24 68.72
N SER A 8 4.69 34.88 67.69
CA SER A 8 4.25 33.61 67.08
C SER A 8 3.45 33.99 65.80
N VAL A 9 3.60 33.21 64.72
CA VAL A 9 2.57 32.78 63.74
C VAL A 9 1.80 33.86 62.93
N LEU A 10 1.84 33.81 61.59
CA LEU A 10 0.71 33.37 60.73
C LEU A 10 0.95 33.63 59.21
N ALA A 11 0.96 32.51 58.46
CA ALA A 11 0.57 32.24 57.06
C ALA A 11 0.57 33.33 55.95
N LEU A 12 1.20 33.00 54.82
CA LEU A 12 0.51 32.91 53.52
C LEU A 12 1.30 32.02 52.55
N LEU A 13 0.74 30.84 52.31
CA LEU A 13 1.21 29.81 51.39
C LEU A 13 0.68 30.15 49.99
N LEU A 14 1.54 30.53 49.04
CA LEU A 14 1.16 30.67 47.63
C LEU A 14 1.49 29.36 46.90
N LEU A 15 0.47 28.52 46.74
CA LEU A 15 0.50 27.34 45.88
C LEU A 15 0.48 27.81 44.41
N ALA A 16 1.62 27.73 43.73
CA ALA A 16 1.67 27.86 42.28
C ALA A 16 1.12 26.56 41.67
N ILE A 17 -0.11 26.62 41.17
CA ILE A 17 -0.75 25.52 40.46
C ILE A 17 -0.15 25.49 39.06
N PHE A 18 0.83 24.61 38.82
CA PHE A 18 1.20 24.26 37.46
C PHE A 18 0.04 23.46 36.85
N SER A 19 -0.80 24.12 36.07
CA SER A 19 -1.71 23.44 35.16
C SER A 19 -0.87 22.73 34.10
N VAL A 20 -0.57 21.46 34.33
CA VAL A 20 -0.17 20.54 33.27
C VAL A 20 -1.37 20.42 32.34
N SER A 21 -1.36 21.23 31.28
CA SER A 21 -2.26 21.06 30.14
C SER A 21 -1.85 19.77 29.43
N CYS A 22 -2.35 18.63 29.90
CA CYS A 22 -2.37 17.40 29.10
C CYS A 22 -3.29 17.65 27.90
N SER A 23 -2.72 18.14 26.79
CA SER A 23 -3.38 18.04 25.49
C SER A 23 -3.60 16.57 25.23
N SER A 24 -4.86 16.16 25.27
CA SER A 24 -5.26 14.80 24.88
C SER A 24 -5.19 14.74 23.37
N ASP A 25 -3.99 14.52 22.82
CA ASP A 25 -3.81 14.23 21.40
C ASP A 25 -4.37 12.82 21.16
N ASN A 26 -5.68 12.75 20.92
CA ASN A 26 -6.32 11.61 20.27
C ASN A 26 -5.81 11.57 18.84
N ASN A 27 -4.62 10.99 18.68
CA ASN A 27 -4.03 10.72 17.40
C ASN A 27 -4.79 9.51 16.82
N ASP A 28 -5.98 9.74 16.28
CA ASP A 28 -6.69 8.82 15.38
C ASP A 28 -5.93 8.73 14.04
N ARG A 29 -4.61 8.57 14.12
CA ARG A 29 -3.74 8.34 12.98
C ARG A 29 -4.00 6.91 12.55
N GLU A 30 -4.61 6.76 11.38
CA GLU A 30 -4.73 5.47 10.71
C GLU A 30 -3.33 4.80 10.70
N PRO A 31 -3.21 3.53 11.13
CA PRO A 31 -1.90 2.90 11.28
C PRO A 31 -1.13 2.90 9.96
N ASP A 32 0.15 3.22 10.02
CA ASP A 32 1.05 3.12 8.87
C ASP A 32 1.13 1.65 8.43
N LEU A 33 0.49 1.32 7.30
CA LEU A 33 0.54 -0.01 6.73
C LEU A 33 1.92 -0.27 6.13
N THR A 34 2.47 -1.47 6.35
CA THR A 34 3.59 -1.96 5.54
C THR A 34 3.22 -1.99 4.04
N PRO A 35 4.19 -2.02 3.12
CA PRO A 35 3.89 -2.13 1.69
C PRO A 35 2.99 -3.32 1.34
N SER A 36 3.24 -4.50 1.93
CA SER A 36 2.39 -5.68 1.73
C SER A 36 0.99 -5.50 2.30
N GLN A 37 0.84 -4.87 3.47
CA GLN A 37 -0.48 -4.54 4.00
C GLN A 37 -1.22 -3.54 3.12
N THR A 38 -0.53 -2.54 2.57
CA THR A 38 -1.10 -1.57 1.63
C THR A 38 -1.63 -2.25 0.38
N LEU A 39 -0.84 -3.14 -0.25
CA LEU A 39 -1.26 -3.82 -1.47
C LEU A 39 -2.42 -4.81 -1.23
N SER A 40 -2.44 -5.47 -0.07
CA SER A 40 -3.49 -6.45 0.29
C SER A 40 -4.73 -5.84 0.94
N PHE A 41 -4.77 -4.52 1.12
CA PHE A 41 -5.87 -3.81 1.79
C PHE A 41 -7.19 -3.85 1.00
N THR A 42 -7.11 -3.95 -0.32
CA THR A 42 -8.27 -3.87 -1.22
C THR A 42 -8.10 -4.76 -2.44
N ALA A 43 -9.21 -5.04 -3.14
CA ALA A 43 -9.16 -5.42 -4.54
C ALA A 43 -8.76 -4.22 -5.40
N TRP A 44 -8.08 -4.50 -6.51
CA TRP A 44 -7.55 -3.52 -7.44
C TRP A 44 -8.10 -3.74 -8.84
N GLU A 45 -8.45 -2.66 -9.53
CA GLU A 45 -8.85 -2.66 -10.94
C GLU A 45 -7.82 -1.88 -11.75
N THR A 46 -7.40 -2.41 -12.89
CA THR A 46 -6.59 -1.64 -13.85
C THR A 46 -7.44 -0.55 -14.48
N THR A 47 -7.16 0.71 -14.17
CA THR A 47 -7.95 1.86 -14.63
C THR A 47 -7.21 2.75 -15.61
N GLY A 48 -5.90 2.53 -15.81
CA GLY A 48 -5.14 3.28 -16.79
C GLY A 48 -3.81 2.64 -17.15
N ALA A 49 -3.24 3.11 -18.25
CA ALA A 49 -1.87 2.81 -18.64
C ALA A 49 -1.22 4.05 -19.27
N LYS A 50 0.08 4.23 -19.04
CA LYS A 50 0.89 5.29 -19.68
C LYS A 50 2.11 4.70 -20.35
N ASN A 51 2.53 5.27 -21.48
CA ASN A 51 3.78 4.90 -22.16
C ASN A 51 4.98 5.69 -21.61
N ALA A 52 6.16 5.44 -22.17
CA ALA A 52 7.41 6.10 -21.77
C ALA A 52 7.44 7.62 -21.93
N SER A 53 6.57 8.18 -22.78
CA SER A 53 6.38 9.62 -22.97
C SER A 53 5.31 10.21 -22.04
N GLY A 54 4.75 9.41 -21.13
CA GLY A 54 3.69 9.80 -20.20
C GLY A 54 2.30 9.90 -20.84
N GLN A 55 2.15 9.49 -22.10
CA GLN A 55 0.87 9.53 -22.81
C GLN A 55 0.00 8.34 -22.41
N ASN A 56 -1.31 8.55 -22.36
CA ASN A 56 -2.27 7.48 -22.08
C ASN A 56 -2.26 6.42 -23.19
N VAL A 57 -2.32 5.16 -22.79
CA VAL A 57 -2.45 4.00 -23.68
C VAL A 57 -3.82 3.39 -23.44
N ALA A 58 -4.55 3.09 -24.51
CA ALA A 58 -5.84 2.42 -24.41
C ALA A 58 -5.66 1.04 -23.75
N LEU A 59 -6.54 0.67 -22.82
CA LEU A 59 -6.47 -0.63 -22.13
C LEU A 59 -6.69 -1.83 -23.08
N THR A 60 -7.23 -1.58 -24.27
CA THR A 60 -7.38 -2.57 -25.35
C THR A 60 -6.13 -2.71 -26.22
N ASP A 61 -5.10 -1.88 -26.04
CA ASP A 61 -3.85 -1.98 -26.79
C ASP A 61 -3.13 -3.30 -26.47
N ALA A 62 -2.60 -3.97 -27.49
CA ALA A 62 -1.92 -5.25 -27.36
C ALA A 62 -0.73 -5.20 -26.39
N SER A 63 -0.10 -4.02 -26.24
CA SER A 63 1.06 -3.81 -25.38
C SER A 63 0.72 -3.88 -23.88
N VAL A 64 -0.54 -3.61 -23.50
CA VAL A 64 -0.96 -3.54 -22.09
C VAL A 64 -2.18 -4.40 -21.75
N SER A 65 -2.98 -4.85 -22.71
CA SER A 65 -4.18 -5.67 -22.48
C SER A 65 -3.88 -6.98 -21.73
N GLY A 66 -2.63 -7.46 -21.83
CA GLY A 66 -2.06 -8.55 -21.04
C GLY A 66 -2.10 -8.35 -19.51
N PHE A 67 -2.29 -7.12 -19.04
CA PHE A 67 -2.18 -6.71 -17.65
C PHE A 67 -3.48 -6.13 -17.09
N VAL A 68 -4.49 -5.95 -17.95
CA VAL A 68 -5.78 -5.35 -17.60
C VAL A 68 -6.67 -6.37 -16.91
N GLY A 69 -7.23 -5.97 -15.76
CA GLY A 69 -8.20 -6.79 -15.05
C GLY A 69 -8.40 -6.40 -13.59
N TYR A 70 -9.00 -7.33 -12.85
CA TYR A 70 -9.13 -7.27 -11.39
C TYR A 70 -8.01 -8.09 -10.75
N SER A 71 -7.39 -7.55 -9.70
CA SER A 71 -6.35 -8.25 -8.94
C SER A 71 -6.65 -8.25 -7.45
N TYR A 72 -6.43 -9.42 -6.86
CA TYR A 72 -6.70 -9.73 -5.46
C TYR A 72 -5.40 -10.22 -4.84
N PHE A 73 -4.86 -9.44 -3.91
CA PHE A 73 -3.66 -9.77 -3.15
C PHE A 73 -4.08 -10.09 -1.72
N ASN A 74 -4.01 -11.35 -1.32
CA ASN A 74 -4.40 -11.76 0.02
C ASN A 74 -3.22 -11.63 1.00
N ALA A 75 -3.50 -11.25 2.25
CA ALA A 75 -2.49 -11.08 3.30
C ALA A 75 -1.67 -12.35 3.61
N ASN A 76 -2.16 -13.53 3.23
CA ASN A 76 -1.43 -14.80 3.33
C ASN A 76 -0.37 -15.00 2.23
N GLY A 77 -0.15 -14.01 1.36
CA GLY A 77 0.83 -14.07 0.27
C GLY A 77 0.31 -14.72 -1.01
N THR A 78 -0.98 -15.04 -1.12
CA THR A 78 -1.57 -15.56 -2.37
C THR A 78 -2.23 -14.47 -3.20
N PHE A 79 -2.24 -14.61 -4.52
CA PHE A 79 -2.95 -13.71 -5.41
C PHE A 79 -3.82 -14.43 -6.43
N LYS A 80 -4.82 -13.72 -6.95
CA LYS A 80 -5.52 -14.06 -8.19
C LYS A 80 -5.70 -12.81 -9.05
N ILE A 81 -5.58 -12.98 -10.36
CA ILE A 81 -5.89 -11.96 -11.35
C ILE A 81 -6.94 -12.51 -12.29
N TYR A 82 -7.98 -11.72 -12.51
CA TYR A 82 -9.07 -11.99 -13.44
C TYR A 82 -9.09 -10.93 -14.52
N SER A 83 -9.59 -11.26 -15.71
CA SER A 83 -9.96 -10.25 -16.70
C SER A 83 -11.12 -9.39 -16.18
N LEU A 84 -11.44 -8.28 -16.86
CA LEU A 84 -12.64 -7.48 -16.56
C LEU A 84 -13.97 -8.22 -16.80
N ALA A 85 -13.92 -9.38 -17.46
CA ALA A 85 -15.06 -10.27 -17.68
C ALA A 85 -15.01 -11.50 -16.75
N ASP A 86 -14.30 -11.42 -15.62
CA ASP A 86 -14.21 -12.46 -14.59
C ASP A 86 -13.61 -13.81 -15.02
N ALA A 87 -12.98 -13.89 -16.19
CA ALA A 87 -12.15 -15.04 -16.55
C ALA A 87 -10.83 -15.03 -15.74
N LEU A 88 -10.54 -16.11 -15.02
CA LEU A 88 -9.28 -16.28 -14.29
C LEU A 88 -8.09 -16.26 -15.26
N ARG A 89 -7.11 -15.38 -15.00
CA ARG A 89 -5.90 -15.23 -15.82
C ARG A 89 -4.69 -15.88 -15.17
N SER A 90 -4.50 -15.66 -13.88
CA SER A 90 -3.37 -16.20 -13.15
C SER A 90 -3.65 -16.22 -11.65
N LYS A 91 -2.95 -17.12 -10.97
CA LYS A 91 -2.94 -17.23 -9.50
C LYS A 91 -1.58 -17.70 -9.03
N GLY A 92 -1.29 -17.56 -7.75
CA GLY A 92 -0.05 -18.04 -7.16
C GLY A 92 0.33 -17.22 -5.95
N ASP A 93 1.63 -17.01 -5.77
CA ASP A 93 2.19 -16.30 -4.63
C ASP A 93 2.69 -14.90 -5.02
N TRP A 94 2.69 -13.97 -4.07
CA TRP A 94 3.22 -12.63 -4.24
C TRP A 94 3.94 -12.13 -3.00
N ASN A 95 4.82 -11.15 -3.19
CA ASN A 95 5.39 -10.36 -2.11
C ASN A 95 5.79 -8.95 -2.61
N ILE A 96 5.91 -8.00 -1.69
CA ILE A 96 6.54 -6.69 -1.91
C ILE A 96 7.88 -6.65 -1.15
N SER A 97 8.90 -6.02 -1.73
CA SER A 97 10.15 -5.76 -1.02
C SER A 97 9.90 -4.87 0.20
N ALA A 98 10.72 -5.00 1.25
CA ALA A 98 10.52 -4.25 2.49
C ALA A 98 10.50 -2.72 2.29
N ASP A 99 11.21 -2.23 1.27
CA ASP A 99 11.24 -0.81 0.89
C ASP A 99 10.07 -0.36 -0.01
N GLY A 100 9.17 -1.27 -0.38
CA GLY A 100 8.00 -0.98 -1.20
C GLY A 100 8.27 -0.81 -2.69
N LYS A 101 9.52 -0.98 -3.16
CA LYS A 101 9.92 -0.62 -4.53
C LYS A 101 9.70 -1.71 -5.57
N THR A 102 9.55 -2.96 -5.16
CA THR A 102 9.37 -4.07 -6.10
C THR A 102 8.25 -4.99 -5.68
N ARG A 103 7.47 -5.47 -6.67
CA ARG A 103 6.54 -6.59 -6.49
C ARG A 103 7.07 -7.81 -7.21
N THR A 104 7.06 -8.93 -6.51
CA THR A 104 7.26 -10.24 -7.10
C THR A 104 5.93 -10.98 -7.15
N ILE A 105 5.61 -11.56 -8.30
CA ILE A 105 4.57 -12.57 -8.44
C ILE A 105 5.18 -13.87 -8.96
N ILE A 106 4.75 -14.99 -8.40
CA ILE A 106 5.11 -16.35 -8.82
C ILE A 106 3.80 -17.03 -9.19
N ALA A 107 3.49 -17.06 -10.49
CA ALA A 107 2.27 -17.67 -10.98
C ALA A 107 2.41 -19.19 -10.99
N LYS A 108 1.35 -19.89 -10.59
CA LYS A 108 1.30 -21.34 -10.45
C LYS A 108 0.05 -21.93 -11.10
N ASN A 109 0.16 -23.17 -11.57
CA ASN A 109 -1.01 -23.95 -11.98
C ASN A 109 -1.72 -24.59 -10.77
N ASP A 110 -2.75 -25.40 -11.03
CA ASP A 110 -3.52 -26.08 -9.97
C ASP A 110 -2.71 -27.13 -9.20
N ALA A 111 -1.68 -27.70 -9.81
CA ALA A 111 -0.74 -28.62 -9.16
C ALA A 111 0.32 -27.89 -8.31
N GLY A 112 0.34 -26.55 -8.31
CA GLY A 112 1.32 -25.74 -7.59
C GLY A 112 2.65 -25.54 -8.34
N GLU A 113 2.76 -26.02 -9.57
CA GLU A 113 3.96 -25.85 -10.40
C GLU A 113 4.08 -24.41 -10.88
N VAL A 114 5.30 -23.87 -10.86
CA VAL A 114 5.58 -22.49 -11.29
C VAL A 114 5.44 -22.38 -12.80
N LEU A 115 4.54 -21.50 -13.24
CA LEU A 115 4.36 -21.15 -14.65
C LEU A 115 5.31 -20.01 -15.06
N PHE A 116 5.42 -18.99 -14.22
CA PHE A 116 6.38 -17.91 -14.40
C PHE A 116 6.61 -17.14 -13.10
N THR A 117 7.75 -16.44 -13.04
CA THR A 117 8.04 -15.42 -12.03
C THR A 117 8.18 -14.07 -12.70
N ARG A 118 7.59 -13.03 -12.12
CA ARG A 118 7.71 -11.66 -12.60
C ARG A 118 8.01 -10.72 -11.45
N VAL A 119 9.07 -9.95 -11.61
CA VAL A 119 9.42 -8.83 -10.73
C VAL A 119 9.16 -7.53 -11.48
N VAL A 120 8.46 -6.59 -10.85
CA VAL A 120 8.19 -5.27 -11.42
C VAL A 120 8.60 -4.17 -10.46
N ASP A 121 9.01 -3.04 -11.02
CA ASP A 121 9.25 -1.81 -10.27
C ASP A 121 7.89 -1.18 -9.91
N ILE A 122 7.73 -0.80 -8.64
CA ILE A 122 6.59 -0.04 -8.14
C ILE A 122 6.92 1.44 -8.22
N LEU A 123 6.03 2.21 -8.83
CA LEU A 123 6.14 3.66 -8.95
C LEU A 123 5.28 4.36 -7.91
N VAL A 124 4.09 3.81 -7.64
CA VAL A 124 3.15 4.31 -6.64
C VAL A 124 2.55 3.12 -5.90
N LEU A 125 2.55 3.20 -4.56
CA LEU A 125 1.84 2.27 -3.70
C LEU A 125 1.26 3.05 -2.52
N THR A 126 -0.01 3.38 -2.63
CA THR A 126 -0.82 4.02 -1.58
C THR A 126 -2.14 3.27 -1.44
N ARG A 127 -3.02 3.73 -0.57
CA ARG A 127 -4.38 3.18 -0.47
C ARG A 127 -5.29 3.58 -1.63
N SER A 128 -4.91 4.59 -2.42
CA SER A 128 -5.72 5.11 -3.53
C SER A 128 -5.18 4.70 -4.89
N GLU A 129 -3.91 4.30 -4.98
CA GLU A 129 -3.27 3.97 -6.25
C GLU A 129 -2.18 2.91 -6.07
N PHE A 130 -2.16 1.97 -7.01
CA PHE A 130 -1.07 1.03 -7.19
C PHE A 130 -0.62 1.05 -8.65
N THR A 131 0.58 1.58 -8.88
CA THR A 131 1.17 1.73 -10.22
C THR A 131 2.51 1.02 -10.28
N TYR A 132 2.67 0.18 -11.30
CA TYR A 132 3.93 -0.53 -11.57
C TYR A 132 4.34 -0.42 -13.03
N ARG A 133 5.63 -0.60 -13.30
CA ARG A 133 6.21 -0.54 -14.64
C ARG A 133 6.41 -1.94 -15.23
N ILE A 134 6.10 -2.08 -16.51
CA ILE A 134 6.43 -3.25 -17.32
C ILE A 134 7.36 -2.87 -18.45
N TYR A 135 8.24 -3.81 -18.80
CA TYR A 135 9.11 -3.72 -19.96
C TYR A 135 8.75 -4.87 -20.90
N PRO A 136 8.20 -4.58 -22.10
CA PRO A 136 7.92 -5.62 -23.10
C PRO A 136 9.18 -6.41 -23.47
N ASN A 137 10.33 -5.73 -23.49
CA ASN A 137 11.63 -6.32 -23.67
C ASN A 137 12.51 -5.98 -22.46
N ALA A 138 12.94 -6.99 -21.70
CA ALA A 138 13.76 -6.78 -20.51
C ALA A 138 15.14 -6.15 -20.80
N SER A 139 15.65 -6.30 -22.03
CA SER A 139 16.92 -5.71 -22.47
C SER A 139 16.80 -4.27 -22.95
N ASP A 140 15.58 -3.80 -23.24
CA ASP A 140 15.32 -2.43 -23.69
C ASP A 140 14.39 -1.72 -22.69
N LYS A 141 15.00 -0.96 -21.79
CA LYS A 141 14.28 -0.18 -20.78
C LYS A 141 13.78 1.18 -21.29
N SER A 142 14.06 1.54 -22.54
CA SER A 142 13.53 2.77 -23.14
C SER A 142 12.04 2.64 -23.49
N VAL A 143 11.58 1.41 -23.76
CA VAL A 143 10.18 1.09 -23.98
C VAL A 143 9.59 0.49 -22.72
N TYR A 144 8.64 1.19 -22.12
CA TYR A 144 7.90 0.72 -20.95
C TYR A 144 6.47 1.23 -20.94
N TYR A 145 5.66 0.55 -20.12
CA TYR A 145 4.32 0.96 -19.79
C TYR A 145 4.12 0.96 -18.29
N ASP A 146 3.51 2.02 -17.77
CA ASP A 146 3.11 2.14 -16.37
C ASP A 146 1.64 1.74 -16.27
N ILE A 147 1.36 0.68 -15.51
CA ILE A 147 0.03 0.10 -15.35
C ILE A 147 -0.56 0.59 -14.04
N ILE A 148 -1.65 1.35 -14.13
CA ILE A 148 -2.26 2.09 -13.02
C ILE A 148 -3.48 1.32 -12.52
N HIS A 149 -3.55 1.12 -11.21
CA HIS A 149 -4.68 0.49 -10.55
C HIS A 149 -5.25 1.41 -9.48
N THR A 150 -6.58 1.36 -9.33
CA THR A 150 -7.29 2.00 -8.23
C THR A 150 -8.08 0.96 -7.44
N PRO A 151 -8.41 1.24 -6.16
CA PRO A 151 -9.28 0.38 -5.37
C PRO A 151 -10.62 0.14 -6.08
N THR A 152 -11.14 -1.08 -5.95
CA THR A 152 -12.47 -1.45 -6.46
C THR A 152 -13.26 -2.21 -5.42
N THR A 153 -14.58 -2.12 -5.49
CA THR A 153 -15.51 -2.90 -4.66
C THR A 153 -15.85 -4.25 -5.29
N HIS A 154 -15.32 -4.53 -6.49
CA HIS A 154 -15.53 -5.78 -7.22
C HIS A 154 -15.14 -7.00 -6.37
N LYS A 155 -16.05 -7.98 -6.27
CA LYS A 155 -15.84 -9.17 -5.45
C LYS A 155 -15.05 -10.21 -6.23
N GLU A 156 -14.12 -10.88 -5.56
CA GLU A 156 -13.35 -11.97 -6.17
C GLU A 156 -14.29 -13.05 -6.71
N PRO A 157 -14.23 -13.40 -8.00
CA PRO A 157 -15.10 -14.41 -8.58
C PRO A 157 -14.89 -15.79 -7.94
N GLY A 158 -15.99 -16.48 -7.64
CA GLY A 158 -15.97 -17.85 -7.12
C GLY A 158 -15.49 -17.98 -5.67
N LYS A 159 -15.75 -16.98 -4.83
CA LYS A 159 -15.74 -17.14 -3.37
C LYS A 159 -17.06 -17.70 -2.86
#